data_AF-A0A7C3TEU1-F1
#
_entry.id   AF-A0A7C3TEU1-F1
#
_cell.length_a   1.000
_cell.length_b   1.000
_cell.length_c   1.000
_cell.angle_alpha   90.00
_cell.angle_beta   90.00
_cell.angle_gamma   90.00
#
_symmetry.space_group_name_H-M   'P 1'
#
loop_
_entity.id
_entity.type
_entity.pdbx_description
1 polymer ?
#
loop_
_entity_poly.entity_id
_entity_poly.type
_entity_poly.pdbx_seq_one_letter_code
_entity_poly.pdbx_strand_id
1 'polypeptide(L)'
;MRVRRLSLGLSLVLLTLGSIGIAITRNPIEMFLCAELVTVSTFYIFFTVIIPATRPVKINPEMIFLGGVARSPYISPTELYAPGIPFIKETFDDAWDLYFDRSKVRIKFEAENRS
;
A
#
# COMPACT_ATOMS: atom_id res chain seq x y z
N MET A 1 4.91 -11.69 7.37
CA MET A 1 4.01 -10.55 7.08
C MET A 1 2.96 -10.29 8.16
N ARG A 2 2.43 -11.33 8.83
CA ARG A 2 1.51 -11.19 9.98
C ARG A 2 2.05 -10.26 11.07
N VAL A 3 3.35 -10.37 11.36
CA VAL A 3 4.04 -9.57 12.39
C VAL A 3 3.96 -8.06 12.14
N ARG A 4 4.12 -7.57 10.90
CA ARG A 4 4.08 -6.13 10.60
C ARG A 4 2.69 -5.51 10.81
N ARG A 5 1.62 -6.24 10.45
CA ARG A 5 0.24 -5.79 10.69
C ARG A 5 -0.12 -5.82 12.18
N LEU A 6 0.39 -6.82 12.92
CA LEU A 6 0.24 -6.90 14.36
C LEU A 6 0.94 -5.73 15.07
N SER A 7 2.17 -5.40 14.68
CA SER A 7 2.91 -4.28 15.28
C SER A 7 2.21 -2.93 15.05
N LEU A 8 1.61 -2.70 13.88
CA LEU A 8 0.82 -1.49 13.62
C LEU A 8 -0.46 -1.44 14.45
N GLY A 9 -1.20 -2.55 14.52
CA GLY A 9 -2.39 -2.64 15.37
C GLY A 9 -2.05 -2.34 16.83
N LEU A 10 -0.93 -2.88 17.32
CA LEU A 10 -0.44 -2.63 18.67
C LEU A 10 -0.10 -1.15 18.87
N SER A 11 0.64 -0.52 17.95
CA SER A 11 0.93 0.91 18.03
C SER A 11 -0.32 1.79 18.00
N LEU A 12 -1.36 1.39 17.26
CA LEU A 12 -2.63 2.11 17.23
C LEU A 12 -3.37 2.00 18.57
N VAL A 13 -3.35 0.83 19.20
CA VAL A 13 -3.90 0.63 20.55
C VAL A 13 -3.11 1.43 21.59
N LEU A 14 -1.78 1.45 21.51
CA LEU A 14 -0.97 2.26 22.42
C LEU A 14 -1.23 3.75 22.24
N LEU A 15 -1.40 4.22 21.00
CA LEU A 15 -1.75 5.60 20.70
C LEU A 15 -3.08 6.00 21.36
N THR A 16 -4.13 5.20 21.20
CA THR A 16 -5.45 5.49 21.77
C THR A 16 -5.42 5.40 23.30
N LEU A 17 -4.79 4.36 23.84
CA LEU A 17 -4.68 4.17 25.29
C LEU A 17 -3.86 5.28 25.95
N GLY A 18 -2.75 5.69 25.35
CA GLY A 18 -1.93 6.82 25.81
C GLY A 18 -2.71 8.13 25.76
N SER A 19 -3.47 8.37 24.70
CA SER A 19 -4.31 9.58 24.57
C SER A 19 -5.41 9.64 25.64
N ILE A 20 -6.05 8.50 25.92
CA ILE A 20 -7.05 8.38 26.99
C ILE A 20 -6.38 8.55 28.36
N GLY A 21 -5.18 8.01 28.55
CA GLY A 21 -4.40 8.14 29.78
C GLY A 21 -4.10 9.59 30.14
N ILE A 22 -3.77 10.44 29.16
CA ILE A 22 -3.56 11.89 29.38
C ILE A 22 -4.82 12.56 29.97
N ALA A 23 -6.02 12.14 29.53
CA ALA A 23 -7.27 12.74 30.00
C ALA A 23 -7.67 12.32 31.43
N ILE A 24 -7.19 11.17 31.91
CA ILE A 24 -7.58 10.60 33.20
C ILE A 24 -6.56 10.93 34.31
N THR A 25 -5.28 11.07 33.92
CA THR A 25 -4.18 11.26 34.86
C THR A 25 -4.25 12.62 35.56
N ARG A 26 -3.99 12.62 36.87
CA ARG A 26 -3.94 13.83 37.70
C ARG A 26 -2.52 14.21 38.10
N ASN A 27 -1.61 13.25 38.03
CA ASN A 27 -0.20 13.43 38.36
C ASN A 27 0.57 13.87 37.11
N PRO A 28 1.43 14.91 37.21
CA PRO A 28 2.18 15.41 36.05
C PRO A 28 3.14 14.35 35.49
N ILE A 29 3.69 13.49 36.35
CA ILE A 29 4.62 12.41 35.95
C ILE A 29 3.91 11.40 35.04
N GLU A 30 2.68 10.99 35.40
CA GLU A 30 1.87 10.07 34.60
C GLU A 30 1.45 10.72 33.27
N MET A 31 1.11 12.01 33.30
CA MET A 31 0.79 12.77 32.10
C MET A 31 1.96 12.79 31.11
N PHE A 32 3.19 13.06 31.59
CA PHE A 32 4.39 13.02 30.75
C PHE A 32 4.66 11.62 30.19
N LEU A 33 4.46 10.57 31.00
CA LEU A 33 4.60 9.19 30.54
C LEU A 33 3.60 8.84 29.43
N CYS A 34 2.34 9.25 29.57
CA CYS A 34 1.34 9.05 28.54
C CYS A 34 1.64 9.87 27.27
N ALA A 35 2.12 11.10 27.42
CA ALA A 35 2.55 11.93 26.29
C ALA A 35 3.69 11.30 25.50
N GLU A 36 4.71 10.76 26.19
CA GLU A 36 5.82 10.03 25.57
C GLU A 36 5.34 8.75 24.84
N LEU A 37 4.39 8.03 25.44
CA LEU A 37 3.81 6.84 24.81
C LEU A 37 3.10 7.20 23.48
N VAL A 38 2.37 8.32 23.46
CA VAL A 38 1.67 8.82 22.28
C VAL A 38 2.67 9.29 21.22
N THR A 39 3.72 10.03 21.58
CA THR A 39 4.73 10.50 20.62
C THR A 39 5.48 9.34 19.99
N VAL A 40 5.96 8.37 20.76
CA VAL A 40 6.66 7.18 20.23
C VAL A 40 5.75 6.39 19.29
N SER A 41 4.48 6.18 19.65
CA SER A 41 3.50 5.49 18.81
C SER A 41 3.23 6.25 17.51
N THR A 42 3.10 7.57 17.59
CA THR A 42 2.89 8.44 16.42
C THR A 42 4.08 8.39 15.47
N PHE A 43 5.31 8.53 15.99
CA PHE A 43 6.53 8.43 15.18
C PHE A 43 6.62 7.07 14.49
N TYR A 44 6.36 5.98 15.20
CA TYR A 44 6.39 4.65 14.61
C TYR A 44 5.40 4.51 13.44
N ILE A 45 4.15 4.94 13.62
CA ILE A 45 3.13 4.91 12.57
C ILE A 45 3.57 5.76 11.37
N PHE A 46 4.04 6.98 11.63
CA PHE A 46 4.49 7.94 10.62
C PHE A 46 5.63 7.36 9.77
N PHE A 47 6.69 6.85 10.39
CA PHE A 47 7.80 6.22 9.65
C PHE A 47 7.37 4.97 8.90
N THR A 48 6.46 4.18 9.48
CA THR A 48 5.97 2.96 8.82
C THR A 48 5.17 3.29 7.55
N VAL A 49 4.52 4.45 7.48
CA VAL A 49 3.78 4.95 6.31
C VAL A 49 4.72 5.60 5.28
N ILE A 50 5.65 6.44 5.75
CA ILE A 50 6.51 7.24 4.87
C ILE A 50 7.60 6.43 4.19
N ILE A 51 8.24 5.50 4.90
CA ILE A 51 9.35 4.72 4.33
C ILE A 51 8.91 3.98 3.05
N PRO A 52 7.76 3.28 3.00
CA PRO A 52 7.24 2.71 1.75
C PRO A 52 6.92 3.76 0.68
N ALA A 53 6.34 4.90 1.06
CA ALA A 53 5.97 5.95 0.10
C ALA A 53 7.19 6.56 -0.61
N THR A 54 8.34 6.64 0.09
CA THR A 54 9.61 7.13 -0.49
C THR A 54 10.31 6.14 -1.41
N ARG A 55 9.85 4.87 -1.48
CA ARG A 55 10.46 3.84 -2.33
C ARG A 55 9.56 3.59 -3.55
N PRO A 56 9.84 4.24 -4.71
CA PRO A 56 9.10 3.96 -5.92
C PRO A 56 9.27 2.49 -6.33
N VAL A 57 8.14 1.86 -6.68
CA VAL A 57 8.10 0.47 -7.17
C VAL A 57 7.91 0.51 -8.68
N LYS A 58 8.62 -0.37 -9.41
CA LYS A 58 8.47 -0.51 -10.86
C LYS A 58 7.09 -1.07 -11.19
N ILE A 59 6.41 -0.49 -12.18
CA ILE A 59 5.12 -0.98 -12.68
C ILE A 59 5.24 -1.35 -14.16
N ASN A 60 4.56 -2.42 -14.57
CA ASN A 60 4.43 -2.78 -15.97
C ASN A 60 3.51 -1.78 -16.71
N PRO A 61 4.02 -1.02 -17.71
CA PRO A 61 3.26 -0.01 -18.43
C PRO A 61 2.09 -0.59 -19.23
N GLU A 62 2.16 -1.87 -19.63
CA GLU A 62 1.08 -2.55 -20.34
C GLU A 62 -0.21 -2.63 -19.50
N MET A 63 -0.11 -2.55 -18.17
CA MET A 63 -1.26 -2.58 -17.27
C MET A 63 -1.95 -1.23 -17.09
N ILE A 64 -1.25 -0.12 -17.31
CA ILE A 64 -1.78 1.23 -17.10
C ILE A 64 -2.38 1.80 -18.39
N PHE A 65 -1.82 1.42 -19.54
CA PHE A 65 -2.17 2.00 -20.85
C PHE A 65 -2.99 1.04 -21.74
N LEU A 66 -4.05 0.44 -21.20
CA LEU A 66 -4.97 -0.44 -21.95
C LEU A 66 -5.99 0.30 -22.83
N GLY A 67 -6.03 1.64 -22.77
CA GLY A 67 -7.01 2.46 -23.50
C GLY A 67 -6.87 2.45 -25.03
N GLY A 68 -5.84 1.81 -25.59
CA GLY A 68 -5.61 1.73 -27.04
C GLY A 68 -5.47 0.28 -27.49
N VAL A 69 -6.47 -0.23 -28.21
CA VAL A 69 -6.64 -1.63 -28.67
C VAL A 69 -5.45 -2.27 -29.42
N ALA A 70 -4.34 -1.58 -29.74
CA ALA A 70 -3.26 -2.21 -30.53
C ALA A 70 -1.88 -1.53 -30.48
N ARG A 71 -1.51 -0.74 -29.46
CA ARG A 71 -0.15 -0.13 -29.43
C ARG A 71 0.59 -0.44 -28.13
N SER A 72 1.82 -0.96 -28.28
CA SER A 72 2.78 -1.10 -27.19
C SER A 72 2.93 0.25 -26.48
N PRO A 73 3.02 0.29 -25.14
CA PRO A 73 3.18 1.52 -24.39
C PRO A 73 4.37 2.32 -24.92
N TYR A 74 4.21 3.63 -25.11
CA TYR A 74 5.30 4.50 -25.56
C TYR A 74 6.40 4.70 -24.51
N ILE A 75 6.25 4.09 -23.32
CA ILE A 75 7.17 4.20 -22.21
C ILE A 75 7.77 2.83 -21.91
N SER A 76 9.08 2.78 -21.68
CA SER A 76 9.71 1.50 -21.38
C SER A 76 9.29 1.01 -19.99
N PRO A 77 9.19 -0.31 -19.77
CA PRO A 77 8.90 -0.88 -18.45
C PRO A 77 9.96 -0.56 -17.39
N THR A 78 11.11 -0.03 -17.83
CA THR A 78 12.19 0.43 -16.95
C THR A 78 12.03 1.87 -16.46
N GLU A 79 11.17 2.66 -17.09
CA GLU A 79 11.01 4.09 -16.80
C GLU A 79 9.74 4.39 -15.99
N LEU A 80 8.84 3.43 -15.84
CA LEU A 80 7.58 3.62 -15.12
C LEU A 80 7.68 3.19 -13.65
N TYR A 81 7.54 4.18 -12.78
CA TYR A 81 7.58 4.01 -11.34
C TYR A 81 6.32 4.59 -10.71
N ALA A 82 5.81 3.92 -9.69
CA ALA A 82 4.69 4.42 -8.89
C ALA A 82 5.07 4.49 -7.41
N PRO A 83 4.44 5.39 -6.63
CA PRO A 83 4.61 5.41 -5.19
C PRO A 83 4.16 4.06 -4.60
N GLY A 84 5.01 3.47 -3.76
CA GLY A 84 4.65 2.27 -3.01
C GLY A 84 3.51 2.58 -2.05
N ILE A 85 2.33 2.00 -2.29
CA ILE A 85 1.18 2.21 -1.43
C ILE A 85 1.42 1.42 -0.13
N PRO A 86 1.49 2.07 1.06
CA PRO A 86 1.71 1.35 2.30
C PRO A 86 0.51 0.43 2.59
N PHE A 87 0.80 -0.78 3.05
CA PHE A 87 -0.18 -1.80 3.51
C PHE A 87 -1.04 -2.51 2.46
N ILE A 88 -1.13 -1.96 1.25
CA ILE A 88 -1.68 -2.66 0.08
C ILE A 88 -0.53 -3.43 -0.55
N LYS A 89 -0.62 -4.75 -0.43
CA LYS A 89 0.41 -5.66 -0.93
C LYS A 89 0.03 -6.29 -2.26
N GLU A 90 -1.16 -5.98 -2.75
CA GLU A 90 -1.52 -6.34 -4.10
C GLU A 90 -0.60 -5.55 -5.00
N THR A 91 0.30 -6.29 -5.63
CA THR A 91 0.90 -5.77 -6.84
C THR A 91 -0.26 -5.43 -7.75
N PHE A 92 -0.16 -4.32 -8.48
CA PHE A 92 -1.21 -3.95 -9.42
C PHE A 92 -1.55 -5.16 -10.33
N ASP A 93 -0.55 -6.00 -10.63
CA ASP A 93 -0.65 -7.30 -11.33
C ASP A 93 -1.76 -8.23 -10.77
N ASP A 94 -1.70 -8.56 -9.48
CA ASP A 94 -2.62 -9.53 -8.86
C ASP A 94 -4.08 -9.03 -8.87
N ALA A 95 -4.28 -7.74 -8.64
CA ALA A 95 -5.60 -7.11 -8.66
C ALA A 95 -6.16 -6.97 -10.10
N TRP A 96 -5.27 -6.75 -11.08
CA TRP A 96 -5.64 -6.62 -12.49
C TRP A 96 -5.98 -7.95 -13.15
N ASP A 97 -5.28 -9.03 -12.83
CA ASP A 97 -5.59 -10.37 -13.34
C ASP A 97 -6.99 -10.85 -12.87
N LEU A 98 -7.52 -10.31 -11.76
CA LEU A 98 -8.90 -10.56 -11.31
C LEU A 98 -9.96 -9.83 -12.15
N TYR A 99 -9.64 -8.65 -12.68
CA TYR A 99 -10.56 -7.83 -13.47
C TYR A 99 -10.45 -8.09 -14.98
N PHE A 100 -9.24 -8.35 -15.47
CA PHE A 100 -8.92 -8.55 -16.88
C PHE A 100 -8.26 -9.92 -17.09
N ASP A 101 -9.08 -10.94 -17.32
CA ASP A 101 -8.63 -12.29 -17.59
C ASP A 101 -8.05 -12.40 -19.02
N ARG A 102 -6.71 -12.36 -19.13
CA ARG A 102 -5.97 -12.51 -20.40
C ARG A 102 -6.28 -13.81 -21.14
N SER A 103 -6.73 -14.86 -20.44
CA SER A 103 -7.06 -16.14 -21.09
C SER A 103 -8.25 -16.02 -22.04
N LYS A 104 -9.24 -15.17 -21.70
CA LYS A 104 -10.43 -14.94 -22.53
C LYS A 104 -10.13 -14.13 -23.78
N VAL A 105 -9.15 -13.23 -23.71
CA VAL A 105 -8.73 -12.39 -24.83
C VAL A 105 -8.02 -13.22 -25.90
N ARG A 106 -7.13 -14.13 -25.50
CA ARG A 106 -6.37 -14.99 -26.43
C ARG A 106 -7.29 -15.90 -27.26
N ILE A 107 -8.35 -16.44 -26.64
CA ILE A 107 -9.31 -17.33 -27.32
C ILE A 107 -10.09 -16.60 -28.41
N LYS A 108 -10.44 -15.32 -28.19
CA LYS A 108 -11.19 -14.52 -29.17
C LYS A 108 -10.37 -14.24 -30.44
N PHE A 109 -9.08 -13.94 -30.29
CA PHE A 109 -8.17 -13.72 -31.42
C PHE A 109 -7.93 -14.98 -32.25
N GLU A 110 -7.85 -16.16 -31.63
CA GLU A 110 -7.72 -17.42 -32.38
C GLU A 110 -9.01 -17.84 -33.10
N ALA A 111 -10.17 -17.50 -32.53
CA ALA A 111 -11.46 -17.77 -33.16
C ALA A 111 -11.73 -16.85 -34.36
N GLU A 112 -11.36 -15.58 -34.27
CA GLU A 112 -11.51 -14.59 -35.34
C GLU A 112 -10.51 -14.81 -36.50
N ASN A 113 -9.34 -15.39 -36.23
CA ASN A 113 -8.33 -15.69 -37.25
C ASN A 113 -8.52 -17.07 -37.94
N ARG A 114 -9.57 -17.83 -37.56
CA ARG A 114 -9.96 -19.11 -38.17
C ARG A 114 -11.28 -19.06 -38.96
N SER A 115 -11.95 -17.91 -38.99
CA SER A 115 -13.12 -17.63 -39.84
C SER A 115 -12.72 -16.82 -41.06
#